data_AF-A0A3D2F9C1-F1
#
_entry.id   AF-A0A3D2F9C1-F1
#
_cell.length_a   1.000
_cell.length_b   1.000
_cell.length_c   1.000
_cell.angle_alpha   90.00
_cell.angle_beta   90.00
_cell.angle_gamma   90.00
#
_symmetry.space_group_name_H-M   'P 1'
#
loop_
_entity.id
_entity.type
_entity.pdbx_description
1 polymer ?
#
loop_
_entity_poly.entity_id
_entity_poly.type
_entity_poly.pdbx_seq_one_letter_code
_entity_poly.pdbx_strand_id
1 'polypeptide(L)'
;IEHPHVMDPAGESYLRQEGQGLCIGFYEQTCRPWAVNGTPWSFGQDLLQDDFDKIEDSINFAYKRFPHLEKAGVKNVIHGPFTFAPDGNPLVGPVPGVRNYWSAC
;
A
#
# COMPACT_ATOMS: atom_id res chain seq x y z
N ILE A 1 -6.37 26.06 -0.17
CA ILE A 1 -7.24 25.15 -0.96
C ILE A 1 -6.59 23.78 -0.90
N GLU A 2 -7.35 22.74 -0.60
CA GLU A 2 -6.86 21.37 -0.57
C GLU A 2 -6.87 20.77 -1.99
N HIS A 3 -5.81 20.06 -2.37
CA HIS A 3 -5.74 19.33 -3.62
C HIS A 3 -6.63 18.08 -3.57
N PRO A 4 -7.30 17.72 -4.68
CA PRO A 4 -8.12 16.52 -4.73
C PRO A 4 -7.27 15.26 -4.61
N HIS A 5 -7.90 14.17 -4.16
CA HIS A 5 -7.34 12.84 -4.29
C HIS A 5 -7.24 12.47 -5.78
N VAL A 6 -6.11 11.92 -6.18
CA VAL A 6 -5.83 11.48 -7.56
C VAL A 6 -5.60 9.98 -7.56
N MET A 7 -6.27 9.29 -8.46
CA MET A 7 -5.95 7.92 -8.85
C MET A 7 -5.26 7.96 -10.21
N ASP A 8 -4.11 7.31 -10.35
CA ASP A 8 -3.40 7.16 -11.62
C ASP A 8 -3.25 5.66 -11.95
N PRO A 9 -4.24 5.05 -12.64
CA PRO A 9 -4.19 3.63 -12.98
C PRO A 9 -3.02 3.25 -13.88
N ALA A 10 -2.54 4.18 -14.73
CA ALA A 10 -1.43 3.90 -15.64
C ALA A 10 -0.07 3.83 -14.93
N GLY A 11 0.08 4.56 -13.82
CA GLY A 11 1.24 4.50 -12.94
C GLY A 11 1.04 3.66 -11.69
N GLU A 12 -0.10 2.97 -11.60
CA GLU A 12 -0.51 2.15 -10.44
C GLU A 12 -0.35 2.88 -9.11
N SER A 13 -0.72 4.15 -9.08
CA SER A 13 -0.49 5.00 -7.91
C SER A 13 -1.72 5.79 -7.51
N TYR A 14 -1.72 6.25 -6.26
CA TYR A 14 -2.66 7.24 -5.75
C TYR A 14 -1.90 8.37 -5.06
N LEU A 15 -2.47 9.57 -5.08
CA LEU A 15 -1.85 10.78 -4.51
C LEU A 15 -2.91 11.58 -3.74
N ARG A 16 -2.61 11.94 -2.49
CA ARG A 16 -3.41 12.87 -1.68
C ARG A 16 -2.56 13.96 -1.08
N GLN A 17 -3.18 15.07 -0.70
CA GLN A 17 -2.54 16.07 0.15
C GLN A 17 -2.32 15.51 1.57
N GLU A 18 -1.17 15.87 2.15
CA GLU A 18 -0.84 15.61 3.55
C GLU A 18 -0.19 16.85 4.16
N GLY A 19 -1.00 17.63 4.89
CA GLY A 19 -0.57 18.93 5.40
C GLY A 19 -0.21 19.89 4.26
N GLN A 20 1.06 20.28 4.18
CA GLN A 20 1.61 21.12 3.10
C GLN A 20 2.40 20.31 2.05
N GLY A 21 2.36 18.97 2.14
CA GLY A 21 3.01 18.06 1.21
C GLY A 21 2.02 17.11 0.54
N LEU A 22 2.55 16.05 -0.05
CA LEU A 22 1.79 15.02 -0.74
C LEU A 22 2.17 13.64 -0.19
N CYS A 23 1.19 12.76 -0.10
CA CYS A 23 1.37 11.33 0.16
C CYS A 23 1.06 10.59 -1.15
N ILE A 24 2.04 9.84 -1.64
CA ILE A 24 1.92 8.96 -2.80
C ILE A 24 2.06 7.50 -2.35
N GLY A 25 1.18 6.63 -2.86
CA GLY A 25 1.29 5.19 -2.67
C GLY A 25 1.23 4.46 -4.00
N PHE A 26 1.81 3.27 -4.03
CA PHE A 26 1.97 2.45 -5.23
C PHE A 26 1.35 1.07 -5.02
N TYR A 27 0.73 0.53 -6.07
CA TYR A 27 0.37 -0.87 -6.19
C TYR A 27 1.44 -1.56 -7.03
N GLU A 28 2.05 -2.60 -6.50
CA GLU A 28 3.18 -3.27 -7.14
C GLU A 28 2.71 -4.52 -7.88
N GLN A 29 3.03 -4.63 -9.18
CA GLN A 29 2.78 -5.86 -9.94
C GLN A 29 3.54 -7.06 -9.38
N THR A 30 4.85 -6.88 -9.12
CA THR A 30 5.70 -7.93 -8.57
C THR A 30 5.62 -7.91 -7.04
N CYS A 31 4.48 -8.36 -6.51
CA CYS A 31 4.28 -8.44 -5.07
C CYS A 31 5.23 -9.46 -4.42
N ARG A 32 5.67 -9.16 -3.19
CA ARG A 32 6.45 -10.09 -2.35
C ARG A 32 5.57 -10.52 -1.18
N PRO A 33 5.26 -11.82 -1.03
CA PRO A 33 4.49 -12.28 0.11
C PRO A 33 5.32 -12.12 1.39
N TRP A 34 4.67 -11.71 2.46
CA TRP A 34 5.28 -11.53 3.77
C TRP A 34 4.55 -12.39 4.81
N ALA A 35 5.30 -12.92 5.78
CA ALA A 35 4.76 -13.70 6.90
C ALA A 35 3.83 -14.87 6.50
N VAL A 36 4.12 -15.57 5.39
CA VAL A 36 3.32 -16.71 4.89
C VAL A 36 3.13 -17.81 5.94
N ASN A 37 4.12 -17.99 6.82
CA ASN A 37 4.10 -19.00 7.89
C ASN A 37 3.64 -18.44 9.25
N GLY A 38 3.05 -17.24 9.26
CA GLY A 38 2.57 -16.57 10.46
C GLY A 38 3.26 -15.24 10.72
N THR A 39 2.47 -14.25 11.16
CA THR A 39 2.96 -12.95 11.62
C THR A 39 3.49 -13.09 13.05
N PRO A 40 4.66 -12.52 13.39
CA PRO A 40 5.16 -12.53 14.77
C PRO A 40 4.16 -11.88 15.73
N TRP A 41 3.94 -12.50 16.89
CA TRP A 41 3.01 -11.97 17.91
C TRP A 41 3.36 -10.59 18.47
N SER A 42 4.63 -10.19 18.33
CA SER A 42 5.11 -8.87 18.74
C SER A 42 4.83 -7.77 17.71
N PHE A 43 4.43 -8.12 16.48
CA PHE A 43 4.19 -7.16 15.41
C PHE A 43 2.79 -6.55 15.56
N GLY A 44 2.70 -5.23 15.77
CA GLY A 44 1.39 -4.58 15.92
C GLY A 44 1.34 -3.08 15.64
N GLN A 45 2.38 -2.33 16.03
CA GLN A 45 2.54 -0.90 15.68
C GLN A 45 3.83 -0.67 14.89
N ASP A 46 4.32 -1.74 14.26
CA ASP A 46 5.57 -1.76 13.52
C ASP A 46 5.32 -1.64 12.02
N LEU A 47 6.34 -1.19 11.31
CA LEU A 47 6.40 -1.22 9.85
C LEU A 47 7.48 -2.21 9.41
N LEU A 48 7.38 -2.64 8.16
CA LEU A 48 8.47 -3.34 7.51
C LEU A 48 9.62 -2.36 7.26
N GLN A 49 10.83 -2.90 7.10
CA GLN A 49 11.98 -2.10 6.70
C GLN A 49 11.75 -1.52 5.31
N ASP A 50 12.17 -0.28 5.11
CA ASP A 50 12.06 0.40 3.81
C ASP A 50 12.90 -0.35 2.75
N ASP A 51 12.33 -0.49 1.55
CA ASP A 51 12.97 -1.13 0.40
C ASP A 51 12.69 -0.28 -0.85
N PHE A 52 13.54 0.73 -1.08
CA PHE A 52 13.38 1.67 -2.19
C PHE A 52 13.64 1.03 -3.55
N ASP A 53 14.57 0.07 -3.62
CA ASP A 53 14.90 -0.65 -4.85
C ASP A 53 13.68 -1.38 -5.40
N LYS A 54 12.79 -1.85 -4.52
CA LYS A 54 11.54 -2.52 -4.90
C LYS A 54 10.56 -1.61 -5.64
N ILE A 55 10.57 -0.30 -5.36
CA ILE A 55 9.60 0.68 -5.90
C ILE A 55 10.24 1.75 -6.79
N GLU A 56 11.52 1.61 -7.14
CA GLU A 56 12.28 2.60 -7.90
C GLU A 56 11.61 2.95 -9.24
N ASP A 57 11.15 1.95 -9.99
CA ASP A 57 10.46 2.15 -11.26
C ASP A 57 9.15 2.94 -11.11
N SER A 58 8.37 2.64 -10.06
CA SER A 58 7.13 3.35 -9.75
C SER A 58 7.40 4.80 -9.34
N ILE A 59 8.45 5.04 -8.55
CA ILE A 59 8.90 6.40 -8.18
C ILE A 59 9.34 7.18 -9.43
N ASN A 60 10.16 6.57 -10.29
CA ASN A 60 10.65 7.20 -11.51
C ASN A 60 9.50 7.53 -12.48
N PHE A 61 8.49 6.66 -12.57
CA PHE A 61 7.28 6.95 -13.33
C PHE A 61 6.51 8.13 -12.72
N ALA A 62 6.32 8.13 -11.39
CA ALA A 62 5.63 9.20 -10.68
C ALA A 62 6.34 10.55 -10.81
N TYR A 63 7.68 10.60 -10.85
CA TYR A 63 8.42 11.84 -11.09
C TYR A 63 8.17 12.41 -12.48
N LYS A 64 8.11 11.56 -13.52
CA LYS A 64 7.74 12.01 -14.87
C LYS A 64 6.30 12.53 -14.92
N ARG A 65 5.39 11.92 -14.15
CA ARG A 65 3.97 12.28 -14.08
C ARG A 65 3.70 13.53 -13.26
N PHE A 66 4.38 13.66 -12.12
CA PHE A 66 4.25 14.72 -11.12
C PHE A 66 5.64 15.30 -10.79
N PRO A 67 6.22 16.16 -11.67
CA PRO A 67 7.61 16.58 -11.57
C PRO A 67 8.01 17.33 -10.29
N HIS A 68 7.05 17.84 -9.53
CA HIS A 68 7.32 18.50 -8.26
C HIS A 68 7.71 17.51 -7.15
N LEU A 69 7.32 16.23 -7.27
CA LEU A 69 7.70 15.18 -6.31
C LEU A 69 9.21 14.94 -6.27
N GLU A 70 9.88 14.99 -7.43
CA GLU A 70 11.34 14.81 -7.56
C GLU A 70 12.12 15.83 -6.71
N LYS A 71 11.59 17.05 -6.59
CA LYS A 71 12.25 18.17 -5.90
C LYS A 71 11.84 18.33 -4.44
N ALA A 72 10.72 17.73 -4.05
CA ALA A 72 10.15 17.90 -2.71
C ALA A 72 10.95 17.13 -1.64
N GLY A 73 11.60 16.03 -2.02
CA GLY A 73 12.25 15.09 -1.11
C GLY A 73 11.26 14.17 -0.39
N VAL A 74 11.78 13.10 0.19
CA VAL A 74 11.00 12.12 0.96
C VAL A 74 11.10 12.46 2.45
N LYS A 75 9.95 12.71 3.08
CA LYS A 75 9.89 12.97 4.52
C LYS A 75 9.88 11.68 5.34
N ASN A 76 8.96 10.78 5.01
CA ASN A 76 8.73 9.50 5.69
C ASN A 76 8.33 8.44 4.65
N VAL A 77 8.53 7.17 4.98
CA VAL A 77 8.03 6.01 4.23
C VAL A 77 7.13 5.19 5.15
N ILE A 78 6.02 4.68 4.60
CA ILE A 78 5.10 3.77 5.29
C ILE A 78 5.07 2.46 4.50
N HIS A 79 5.86 1.49 4.95
CA HIS A 79 5.92 0.15 4.36
C HIS A 79 5.21 -0.85 5.27
N GLY A 80 3.90 -0.98 5.12
CA GLY A 80 3.07 -1.90 5.93
C GLY A 80 2.63 -3.12 5.13
N PRO A 81 2.46 -4.30 5.77
CA PRO A 81 1.82 -5.44 5.13
C PRO A 81 0.31 -5.19 4.98
N PHE A 82 -0.27 -5.71 3.90
CA PHE A 82 -1.71 -5.67 3.64
C PHE A 82 -2.19 -7.06 3.17
N THR A 83 -3.44 -7.41 3.47
CA THR A 83 -4.02 -8.71 3.12
C THR A 83 -4.80 -8.64 1.82
N PHE A 84 -4.54 -9.59 0.91
CA PHE A 84 -5.27 -9.73 -0.34
C PHE A 84 -5.86 -11.13 -0.47
N ALA A 85 -7.14 -11.21 -0.82
CA ALA A 85 -7.71 -12.43 -1.36
C ALA A 85 -7.29 -12.63 -2.83
N PRO A 86 -7.33 -13.85 -3.37
CA PRO A 86 -6.93 -14.11 -4.75
C PRO A 86 -7.69 -13.30 -5.82
N ASP A 87 -8.91 -12.86 -5.52
CA ASP A 87 -9.75 -12.04 -6.40
C ASP A 87 -9.80 -10.55 -5.99
N GLY A 88 -9.07 -10.17 -4.94
CA GLY A 88 -9.03 -8.81 -4.40
C GLY A 88 -10.24 -8.40 -3.55
N ASN A 89 -11.26 -9.26 -3.40
CA ASN A 89 -12.43 -8.96 -2.57
C ASN A 89 -12.19 -9.32 -1.10
N PRO A 90 -12.88 -8.66 -0.15
CA PRO A 90 -12.85 -9.09 1.25
C PRO A 90 -13.58 -10.42 1.44
N LEU A 91 -13.16 -11.21 2.43
CA LEU A 91 -13.79 -12.46 2.81
C LEU A 91 -14.79 -12.19 3.94
N VAL A 92 -16.03 -11.92 3.57
CA VAL A 92 -17.11 -11.55 4.50
C VAL A 92 -18.23 -12.58 4.48
N GLY A 93 -18.51 -13.20 5.63
CA GLY A 93 -19.64 -14.11 5.77
C GLY A 93 -19.38 -15.34 6.64
N PRO A 94 -20.34 -16.28 6.71
CA PRO A 94 -20.20 -17.50 7.49
C PRO A 94 -19.20 -18.46 6.83
N VAL A 95 -18.35 -19.09 7.63
CA VAL A 95 -17.35 -20.05 7.14
C VAL A 95 -17.99 -21.42 6.93
N PRO A 96 -17.87 -22.03 5.74
CA PRO A 96 -18.45 -23.33 5.46
C PRO A 96 -17.95 -24.42 6.43
N GLY A 97 -18.87 -25.27 6.91
CA GLY A 97 -18.54 -26.40 7.78
C GLY A 97 -18.33 -26.06 9.25
N VAL A 98 -18.38 -24.78 9.65
CA VAL A 98 -18.16 -24.36 11.04
C VAL A 98 -19.38 -23.56 11.55
N ARG A 99 -20.09 -24.14 12.52
CA ARG A 99 -21.30 -23.52 13.07
C ARG A 99 -20.96 -22.26 13.86
N ASN A 100 -21.69 -21.17 13.61
CA ASN A 100 -21.55 -19.88 14.28
C ASN A 100 -20.15 -19.23 14.13
N TYR A 101 -19.43 -19.53 13.05
CA TYR A 101 -18.11 -18.95 12.77
C TYR A 101 -18.17 -18.06 11.52
N TRP A 102 -17.66 -16.84 11.64
CA TRP A 102 -17.81 -15.77 10.64
C TRP A 102 -16.46 -15.13 10.32
N SER A 103 -16.30 -14.69 9.07
CA SER A 103 -15.15 -13.94 8.58
C SER A 103 -15.54 -12.51 8.23
N ALA A 104 -14.62 -11.58 8.45
CA ALA A 104 -14.68 -10.19 8.04
C ALA A 104 -13.24 -9.67 7.88
N CYS A 105 -12.51 -10.22 6.92
CA CYS A 105 -11.10 -9.92 6.67
C CYS A 105 -10.83 -9.59 5.20
#